data_AF-A0A5J6PCS9-F1
#
_entry.id   AF-A0A5J6PCS9-F1
#
_cell.length_a   1.000
_cell.length_b   1.000
_cell.length_c   1.000
_cell.angle_alpha   90.00
_cell.angle_beta   90.00
_cell.angle_gamma   90.00
#
_symmetry.space_group_name_H-M   'P 1'
#
loop_
_entity.id
_entity.type
_entity.pdbx_description
1 polymer ?
#
loop_
_entity_poly.entity_id
_entity_poly.type
_entity_poly.pdbx_seq_one_letter_code
_entity_poly.pdbx_strand_id
1 'polypeptide(L)'
;MDAESLNVLLQFYSSNTANEANLWMMYVAATIACAGYGVTSNTLTSIKMAVAASIGFLAFAYGQYTMVNEAIFLRELLVINLAPAKSSPIGPFITELSVRGLTIQGAIKTHAVVDACVVFLIMYRPVAELLKVYLERRKVMPTSLIDK
;
A
#
# COMPACT_ATOMS: atom_id res chain seq x y z
N MET A 1 28.64 -19.48 -14.72
CA MET A 1 28.60 -18.91 -13.37
C MET A 1 29.25 -19.90 -12.44
N ASP A 2 30.27 -19.49 -11.69
CA ASP A 2 30.90 -20.34 -10.66
C ASP A 2 30.03 -20.43 -9.39
N ALA A 3 30.37 -21.38 -8.51
CA ALA A 3 29.61 -21.68 -7.30
C ALA A 3 29.63 -20.52 -6.29
N GLU A 4 30.70 -19.73 -6.26
CA GLU A 4 30.86 -18.59 -5.34
C GLU A 4 29.91 -17.46 -5.75
N SER A 5 29.92 -17.07 -7.02
CA SER A 5 29.00 -16.08 -7.60
C SER A 5 27.53 -16.48 -7.40
N LEU A 6 27.23 -17.77 -7.57
CA LEU A 6 25.89 -18.30 -7.30
C LEU A 6 25.51 -18.17 -5.83
N ASN A 7 26.40 -18.52 -4.90
CA ASN A 7 26.14 -18.41 -3.46
C ASN A 7 25.88 -16.96 -3.04
N VAL A 8 26.67 -16.00 -3.57
CA VAL A 8 26.47 -14.56 -3.32
C VAL A 8 25.09 -14.11 -3.82
N LEU A 9 24.68 -14.50 -5.03
CA LEU A 9 23.37 -14.15 -5.58
C LEU A 9 22.22 -14.75 -4.76
N LEU A 10 22.36 -15.99 -4.27
CA LEU A 10 21.36 -16.63 -3.41
C LEU A 10 21.24 -15.93 -2.05
N GLN A 11 22.36 -15.53 -1.44
CA GLN A 11 22.34 -14.76 -0.19
C GLN A 11 21.68 -13.39 -0.38
N PHE A 12 22.00 -12.69 -1.47
CA PHE A 12 21.38 -11.41 -1.80
C PHE A 12 19.88 -11.57 -2.05
N TYR A 13 19.44 -12.61 -2.75
CA TYR A 13 18.03 -12.93 -2.94
C TYR A 13 17.30 -13.18 -1.60
N SER A 14 17.90 -13.98 -0.71
CA SER A 14 17.32 -14.26 0.61
C SER A 14 17.16 -12.99 1.43
N SER A 15 18.19 -12.12 1.44
CA SER A 15 18.15 -10.83 2.13
C SER A 15 17.06 -9.91 1.56
N ASN A 16 16.98 -9.79 0.23
CA ASN A 16 15.99 -8.95 -0.43
C ASN A 16 14.55 -9.43 -0.17
N THR A 17 14.32 -10.75 -0.17
CA THR A 17 13.01 -11.34 0.14
C THR A 17 12.58 -11.06 1.59
N ALA A 18 13.52 -11.16 2.54
CA ALA A 18 13.25 -10.82 3.93
C ALA A 18 12.93 -9.33 4.11
N ASN A 19 13.65 -8.46 3.39
CA ASN A 19 13.38 -7.02 3.38
C ASN A 19 11.98 -6.70 2.83
N GLU A 20 11.61 -7.31 1.69
CA GLU A 20 10.27 -7.16 1.11
C GLU A 20 9.17 -7.62 2.07
N ALA A 21 9.34 -8.76 2.74
CA ALA A 21 8.40 -9.25 3.73
C ALA A 21 8.24 -8.27 4.92
N ASN A 22 9.34 -7.71 5.41
CA ASN A 22 9.31 -6.71 6.49
C ASN A 22 8.58 -5.43 6.07
N LEU A 23 8.81 -4.95 4.85
CA LEU A 23 8.10 -3.79 4.30
C LEU A 23 6.58 -4.04 4.27
N TRP A 24 6.15 -5.21 3.81
CA TRP A 24 4.73 -5.57 3.81
C TRP A 24 4.14 -5.69 5.21
N MET A 25 4.87 -6.28 6.17
CA MET A 25 4.41 -6.35 7.56
C MET A 25 4.23 -4.96 8.19
N MET A 26 5.19 -4.04 7.95
CA MET A 26 5.08 -2.66 8.41
C MET A 26 3.86 -1.96 7.80
N TYR A 27 3.61 -2.16 6.51
CA TYR A 27 2.44 -1.61 5.83
C TYR A 27 1.13 -2.15 6.41
N VAL A 28 1.02 -3.46 6.62
CA VAL A 28 -0.16 -4.07 7.25
C VAL A 28 -0.38 -3.54 8.67
N ALA A 29 0.67 -3.41 9.47
CA ALA A 29 0.56 -2.86 10.82
C ALA A 29 0.08 -1.39 10.80
N ALA A 30 0.65 -0.57 9.93
CA ALA A 30 0.27 0.84 9.81
C ALA A 30 -1.15 1.04 9.27
N THR A 31 -1.58 0.23 8.31
CA THR A 31 -2.95 0.27 7.75
C THR A 31 -3.98 -0.13 8.79
N ILE A 32 -3.74 -1.20 9.56
CA ILE A 32 -4.60 -1.61 10.68
C ILE A 32 -4.67 -0.51 11.74
N ALA A 33 -3.53 0.08 12.11
CA ALA A 33 -3.49 1.17 13.09
C ALA A 33 -4.28 2.40 12.63
N CYS A 34 -4.08 2.84 11.37
CA CYS A 34 -4.81 3.98 10.81
C CYS A 34 -6.30 3.69 10.64
N ALA A 35 -6.68 2.52 10.13
CA ALA A 35 -8.07 2.10 10.00
C ALA A 35 -8.76 2.02 11.36
N GLY A 36 -8.10 1.38 12.34
CA GLY A 36 -8.59 1.30 13.72
C GLY A 36 -8.82 2.68 14.31
N TYR A 37 -7.84 3.59 14.16
CA TYR A 37 -7.99 4.98 14.57
C TYR A 37 -9.17 5.68 13.87
N GLY A 38 -9.35 5.48 12.56
CA GLY A 38 -10.49 5.98 11.79
C GLY A 38 -11.85 5.55 12.36
N VAL A 39 -11.96 4.28 12.78
CA VAL A 39 -13.18 3.70 13.33
C VAL A 39 -13.44 4.19 14.76
N THR A 40 -12.43 4.19 15.63
CA THR A 40 -12.62 4.36 17.08
C THR A 40 -12.44 5.78 17.57
N SER A 41 -11.83 6.67 16.78
CA SER A 41 -11.50 8.02 17.25
C SER A 41 -12.72 8.93 17.36
N ASN A 42 -12.82 9.65 18.48
CA ASN A 42 -13.78 10.73 18.68
C ASN A 42 -13.25 12.09 18.19
N THR A 43 -11.94 12.23 18.00
CA THR A 43 -11.27 13.47 17.54
C THR A 43 -11.41 13.68 16.02
N LEU A 44 -11.76 12.64 15.26
CA LEU A 44 -11.97 12.71 13.81
C LEU A 44 -13.35 13.25 13.40
N THR A 45 -14.14 13.76 14.35
CA THR A 45 -15.40 14.48 14.06
C THR A 45 -15.17 15.79 13.27
N SER A 46 -13.98 16.38 13.37
CA SER A 46 -13.56 17.50 12.52
C SER A 46 -13.03 17.01 11.16
N ILE A 47 -13.66 17.46 10.07
CA ILE A 47 -13.22 17.16 8.70
C ILE A 47 -11.75 17.54 8.46
N LYS A 48 -11.26 18.61 9.08
CA LYS A 48 -9.87 19.06 8.94
C LYS A 48 -8.89 18.03 9.51
N MET A 49 -9.22 17.45 10.67
CA MET A 49 -8.39 16.42 11.32
C MET A 49 -8.40 15.12 10.52
N ALA A 50 -9.55 14.74 9.96
CA ALA A 50 -9.67 13.55 9.12
C ALA A 50 -8.91 13.68 7.80
N VAL A 51 -8.94 14.86 7.17
CA VAL A 51 -8.11 15.16 5.98
C VAL A 51 -6.63 15.08 6.33
N ALA A 52 -6.19 15.70 7.43
CA ALA A 52 -4.78 15.65 7.85
C ALA A 52 -4.31 14.21 8.13
N ALA A 53 -5.13 13.41 8.82
CA ALA A 53 -4.84 11.99 9.07
C ALA A 53 -4.77 11.18 7.77
N SER A 54 -5.69 11.42 6.83
CA SER A 54 -5.68 10.78 5.51
C SER A 54 -4.43 11.13 4.71
N ILE A 55 -4.02 12.41 4.70
CA ILE A 55 -2.78 12.85 4.03
C ILE A 55 -1.55 12.20 4.66
N GLY A 56 -1.47 12.16 5.99
CA GLY A 56 -0.37 11.51 6.71
C GLY A 56 -0.24 10.02 6.37
N PHE A 57 -1.39 9.31 6.35
CA PHE A 57 -1.44 7.92 5.94
C PHE A 57 -1.02 7.74 4.47
N LEU A 58 -1.53 8.56 3.54
CA LEU A 58 -1.18 8.47 2.12
C LEU A 58 0.31 8.79 1.86
N ALA A 59 0.88 9.73 2.60
CA ALA A 59 2.31 10.02 2.52
C ALA A 59 3.16 8.82 2.99
N PHE A 60 2.74 8.16 4.08
CA PHE A 60 3.35 6.92 4.54
C PHE A 60 3.21 5.81 3.48
N ALA A 61 2.00 5.59 2.96
CA ALA A 61 1.72 4.56 1.98
C ALA A 61 2.53 4.76 0.70
N TYR A 62 2.68 6.00 0.24
CA TYR A 62 3.51 6.35 -0.91
C TYR A 62 5.00 6.03 -0.66
N GLY A 63 5.56 6.46 0.49
CA GLY A 63 6.95 6.14 0.83
C GLY A 63 7.19 4.63 0.98
N GLN A 64 6.22 3.91 1.54
CA GLN A 64 6.28 2.45 1.64
C GLN A 64 6.25 1.81 0.24
N TYR A 65 5.35 2.25 -0.64
CA TYR A 65 5.23 1.77 -2.00
C TYR A 65 6.53 1.98 -2.80
N THR A 66 7.22 3.12 -2.63
CA THR A 66 8.51 3.34 -3.29
C THR A 66 9.57 2.34 -2.86
N MET A 67 9.63 1.99 -1.56
CA MET A 67 10.59 0.99 -1.05
C MET A 67 10.24 -0.43 -1.54
N VAL A 68 8.95 -0.77 -1.60
CA VAL A 68 8.48 -2.06 -2.14
C VAL A 68 8.84 -2.19 -3.61
N ASN A 69 8.62 -1.14 -4.41
CA ASN A 69 8.98 -1.15 -5.83
C ASN A 69 10.46 -1.37 -6.05
N GLU A 70 11.32 -0.74 -5.25
CA GLU A 70 12.76 -0.95 -5.32
C GLU A 70 13.13 -2.41 -4.99
N ALA A 71 12.54 -2.99 -3.94
CA ALA A 71 12.75 -4.39 -3.58
C ALA A 71 12.28 -5.37 -4.68
N ILE A 72 11.12 -5.10 -5.30
CA ILE A 72 10.60 -5.90 -6.43
C ILE A 72 11.52 -5.76 -7.65
N PHE A 73 11.97 -4.55 -7.97
CA PHE A 73 12.88 -4.29 -9.08
C PHE A 73 14.21 -5.02 -8.92
N LEU A 74 14.82 -4.98 -7.72
CA LEU A 74 16.03 -5.73 -7.42
C LEU A 74 15.81 -7.24 -7.56
N ARG A 75 14.65 -7.76 -7.15
CA ARG A 75 14.30 -9.17 -7.33
C ARG A 75 14.20 -9.54 -8.81
N GLU A 76 13.56 -8.71 -9.63
CA GLU A 76 13.45 -8.92 -11.07
C GLU A 76 14.83 -8.90 -11.74
N LEU A 77 15.70 -7.97 -11.36
CA LEU A 77 17.10 -7.94 -11.82
C LEU A 77 17.86 -9.22 -11.43
N LEU A 78 17.68 -9.74 -10.20
CA LEU A 78 18.31 -11.00 -9.79
C LEU A 78 17.85 -12.18 -10.64
N VAL A 79 16.55 -12.27 -10.89
CA VAL A 79 15.97 -13.33 -11.73
C VAL A 79 16.55 -13.28 -13.16
N ILE A 80 16.73 -12.09 -13.72
CA ILE A 80 17.37 -11.89 -15.03
C ILE A 80 18.82 -12.36 -14.99
N ASN A 81 19.59 -11.98 -13.97
CA ASN A 81 20.99 -12.39 -13.82
C ASN A 81 21.16 -13.89 -13.55
N LEU A 82 20.17 -14.55 -12.95
CA LEU A 82 20.14 -16.00 -12.74
C LEU A 82 19.64 -16.79 -13.95
N ALA A 83 19.06 -16.14 -14.97
CA ALA A 83 18.52 -16.83 -16.15
C ALA A 83 19.55 -17.74 -16.87
N PRO A 84 20.84 -17.38 -17.02
CA PRO A 84 21.84 -18.26 -17.61
C PRO A 84 22.09 -19.55 -16.81
N ALA A 85 21.78 -19.57 -15.52
CA ALA A 85 21.92 -20.74 -14.67
C ALA A 85 20.70 -21.68 -14.71
N LYS A 86 19.64 -21.36 -15.49
CA LYS A 86 18.44 -22.21 -15.63
C LYS A 86 18.71 -23.58 -16.25
N SER A 87 19.79 -23.75 -17.00
CA SER A 87 20.21 -25.04 -17.59
C SER A 87 21.03 -25.91 -16.63
N SER A 88 21.29 -25.44 -15.41
CA SER A 88 22.04 -26.18 -14.38
C SER A 88 21.11 -27.02 -13.48
N PRO A 89 21.64 -27.87 -12.59
CA PRO A 89 20.84 -28.65 -11.64
C PRO A 89 19.91 -27.82 -10.74
N ILE A 90 20.19 -26.53 -10.54
CA ILE A 90 19.34 -25.61 -9.78
C ILE A 90 18.29 -24.89 -10.66
N GLY A 91 18.20 -25.24 -11.94
CA GLY A 91 17.27 -24.65 -12.90
C GLY A 91 15.80 -24.65 -12.47
N PRO A 92 15.27 -25.74 -11.88
CA PRO A 92 13.93 -25.75 -11.32
C PRO A 92 13.73 -24.70 -10.23
N PHE A 93 14.72 -24.51 -9.35
CA PHE A 93 14.67 -23.50 -8.29
C PHE A 93 14.68 -22.07 -8.86
N ILE A 94 15.52 -21.80 -9.87
CA ILE A 94 15.55 -20.50 -10.57
C ILE A 94 14.23 -20.23 -11.32
N THR A 95 13.60 -21.28 -11.84
CA THR A 95 12.30 -21.16 -12.50
C THR A 95 11.22 -20.82 -11.47
N GLU A 96 11.21 -21.49 -10.33
CA GLU A 96 10.27 -21.19 -9.23
C GLU A 96 10.46 -19.76 -8.70
N LEU A 97 11.72 -19.32 -8.56
CA LEU A 97 12.08 -17.93 -8.21
C LEU A 97 11.49 -16.91 -9.17
N SER A 98 11.45 -17.22 -10.48
CA SER A 98 10.93 -16.31 -11.49
C SER A 98 9.40 -16.20 -11.52
N VAL A 99 8.71 -17.16 -10.89
CA VAL A 99 7.24 -17.23 -10.85
C VAL A 99 6.70 -16.78 -9.50
N ARG A 100 7.49 -16.92 -8.42
CA ARG A 100 7.10 -16.51 -7.07
C ARG A 100 7.44 -15.05 -6.80
N GLY A 101 6.50 -14.35 -6.17
CA GLY A 101 6.67 -12.98 -5.73
C GLY A 101 5.54 -12.08 -6.20
N LEU A 102 5.32 -10.98 -5.48
CA LEU A 102 4.33 -10.00 -5.87
C LEU A 102 4.87 -9.16 -7.03
N THR A 103 4.17 -9.11 -8.16
CA THR A 103 4.58 -8.23 -9.27
C THR A 103 4.35 -6.76 -8.91
N ILE A 104 4.98 -5.83 -9.63
CA ILE A 104 4.72 -4.38 -9.49
C ILE A 104 3.21 -4.10 -9.63
N GLN A 105 2.55 -4.75 -10.58
CA GLN A 105 1.10 -4.62 -10.77
C GLN A 105 0.31 -5.16 -9.58
N GLY A 106 0.77 -6.25 -8.96
CA GLY A 106 0.21 -6.78 -7.71
C GLY A 106 0.36 -5.79 -6.55
N ALA A 107 1.52 -5.16 -6.41
CA ALA A 107 1.78 -4.13 -5.40
C ALA A 107 0.85 -2.93 -5.59
N ILE A 108 0.76 -2.38 -6.81
CA ILE A 108 -0.13 -1.25 -7.14
C ILE A 108 -1.57 -1.55 -6.74
N LYS A 109 -2.10 -2.71 -7.16
CA LYS A 109 -3.48 -3.10 -6.87
C LYS A 109 -3.73 -3.25 -5.37
N THR A 110 -2.78 -3.85 -4.66
CA THR A 110 -2.89 -4.05 -3.21
C THR A 110 -2.91 -2.72 -2.47
N HIS A 111 -1.97 -1.82 -2.78
CA HIS A 111 -1.94 -0.46 -2.24
C HIS A 111 -3.23 0.29 -2.53
N ALA A 112 -3.65 0.36 -3.80
CA ALA A 112 -4.84 1.12 -4.19
C ALA A 112 -6.09 0.68 -3.42
N VAL A 113 -6.30 -0.63 -3.24
CA VAL A 113 -7.46 -1.18 -2.51
C VAL A 113 -7.35 -0.89 -1.01
N VAL A 114 -6.21 -1.20 -0.39
CA VAL A 114 -6.04 -1.05 1.05
C VAL A 114 -6.03 0.42 1.44
N ASP A 115 -5.33 1.27 0.70
CA ASP A 115 -5.26 2.71 0.96
C ASP A 115 -6.64 3.35 0.84
N ALA A 116 -7.43 2.98 -0.18
CA ALA A 116 -8.81 3.45 -0.32
C ALA A 116 -9.69 3.03 0.87
N CYS A 117 -9.53 1.79 1.37
CA CYS A 117 -10.26 1.33 2.54
C CYS A 117 -9.90 2.12 3.80
N VAL A 118 -8.61 2.36 4.04
CA VAL A 118 -8.15 3.12 5.21
C VAL A 118 -8.65 4.56 5.14
N VAL A 119 -8.50 5.24 4.01
CA VAL A 119 -8.98 6.61 3.82
C VAL A 119 -10.50 6.69 3.98
N PHE A 120 -11.24 5.71 3.45
CA PHE A 120 -12.69 5.63 3.64
C PHE A 120 -13.05 5.56 5.13
N LEU A 121 -12.38 4.69 5.91
CA LEU A 121 -12.66 4.54 7.34
C LEU A 121 -12.34 5.81 8.15
N ILE A 122 -11.29 6.54 7.77
CA ILE A 122 -10.94 7.83 8.39
C ILE A 122 -12.00 8.89 8.05
N MET A 123 -12.49 8.92 6.81
CA MET A 123 -13.33 10.01 6.29
C MET A 123 -14.84 9.79 6.46
N TYR A 124 -15.30 8.55 6.63
CA TYR A 124 -16.72 8.20 6.60
C TYR A 124 -17.56 9.03 7.58
N ARG A 125 -17.18 9.07 8.87
CA ARG A 125 -17.93 9.78 9.91
C ARG A 125 -17.99 11.30 9.67
N PRO A 126 -16.85 12.01 9.52
CA PRO A 126 -16.89 13.46 9.35
C PRO A 126 -17.58 13.89 8.05
N VAL A 127 -17.46 13.11 6.96
CA VAL A 127 -18.19 13.38 5.72
C VAL A 127 -19.69 13.19 5.92
N ALA A 128 -20.13 12.12 6.60
CA ALA A 128 -21.54 11.89 6.88
C ALA A 128 -22.15 13.02 7.73
N GLU A 129 -21.45 13.49 8.76
CA GLU A 129 -21.91 14.60 9.60
C GLU A 129 -21.99 15.92 8.82
N LEU A 130 -20.99 16.22 7.97
CA LEU A 130 -21.02 17.40 7.11
C LEU A 130 -22.19 17.36 6.13
N LEU A 131 -22.48 16.18 5.56
CA LEU A 131 -23.60 15.97 4.65
C LEU A 131 -24.95 16.18 5.34
N LYS A 132 -25.12 15.69 6.57
CA LYS A 132 -26.33 15.92 7.38
C LYS A 132 -26.57 17.41 7.59
N VAL A 133 -25.56 18.16 8.05
CA VAL A 133 -25.66 19.61 8.27
C VAL A 133 -26.01 20.34 6.98
N TYR A 134 -25.39 19.96 5.86
CA TYR A 134 -25.69 20.55 4.56
C TYR A 134 -27.14 20.31 4.14
N LEU A 135 -27.64 19.08 4.27
CA LEU A 135 -29.00 18.69 3.90
C LEU A 135 -30.04 19.38 4.79
N GLU A 136 -29.77 19.53 6.10
CA GLU A 136 -30.62 20.28 7.02
C GLU A 136 -30.70 21.76 6.64
N ARG A 137 -29.57 22.40 6.35
CA ARG A 137 -29.55 23.80 5.87
C ARG A 137 -30.34 23.98 4.58
N ARG A 138 -30.23 23.02 3.64
CA ARG A 138 -30.97 23.06 2.38
C ARG A 138 -32.49 22.95 2.58
N LYS A 139 -32.96 22.16 3.56
CA LYS A 139 -34.39 22.05 3.89
C LYS A 139 -34.98 23.33 4.49
N VAL A 140 -34.15 24.14 5.16
CA VAL A 140 -34.58 25.37 5.85
C VAL A 140 -34.55 26.60 4.93
N MET A 141 -33.88 26.56 3.78
CA MET A 141 -33.97 27.63 2.78
C MET A 141 -35.31 27.54 2.03
N PRO A 142 -36.22 28.52 2.16
CA PRO A 142 -37.42 28.56 1.34
C PRO A 142 -37.05 28.76 -0.12
N THR A 143 -37.72 28.02 -1.01
CA THR A 143 -37.61 28.08 -2.47
C THR A 143 -37.83 29.49 -3.07
N SER A 144 -38.32 30.44 -2.28
CA SER A 144 -38.56 31.83 -2.67
C SER A 144 -37.30 32.69 -2.90
N LEU A 145 -36.10 32.14 -2.73
CA LEU A 145 -34.82 32.82 -3.00
C LEU A 145 -34.05 32.25 -4.21
N ILE A 146 -34.60 31.24 -4.89
CA ILE A 146 -33.95 30.61 -6.06
C ILE A 146 -34.48 31.23 -7.38
N ASP A 147 -35.68 31.82 -7.36
CA ASP A 147 -36.30 32.48 -8.51
C ASP A 147 -36.39 34.00 -8.30
N LYS A 148 -35.26 34.71 -8.31
CA LYS A 148 -35.19 36.16 -8.59
C LYS A 148 -33.91 36.52 -9.31
#